data_AF-A0A9L0S7D3-F1
#
_entry.id   AF-A0A9L0S7D3-F1
#
_cell.length_a   1.000
_cell.length_b   1.000
_cell.length_c   1.000
_cell.angle_alpha   90.00
_cell.angle_beta   90.00
_cell.angle_gamma   90.00
#
_symmetry.space_group_name_H-M   'P 1'
#
loop_
_entity.id
_entity.type
_entity.pdbx_description
1 polymer ?
#
loop_
_entity_poly.entity_id
_entity_poly.type
_entity_poly.pdbx_seq_one_letter_code
_entity_poly.pdbx_strand_id
1 'polypeptide(L)'
;PLPPSSRASRSHWPGQVTHSSCKLQRRYLAGFRGRWPLLTRALKSTKGSVVLDHVFRHINLVEIDYFGLRYCDRSHQTYWLDPAKTLAEHKELINTGPPYTLYFGIKFYAEDPCNLKEEITRYQFFLQVKQDVLQGRLPCPVNVAAQLGAYAIQSELGDYDPYKHTAGYVSEYRFVPDQKEELEEAIERIHKTL
;
A
#
# COMPACT_ATOMS: atom_id res chain seq x y z
N PRO A 1 -18.97 -11.96 28.50
CA PRO A 1 -19.31 -12.57 27.19
C PRO A 1 -18.93 -11.61 26.05
N LEU A 2 -17.72 -11.80 25.51
CA LEU A 2 -17.21 -11.04 24.36
C LEU A 2 -17.66 -11.74 23.06
N PRO A 3 -17.99 -11.00 21.98
CA PRO A 3 -18.46 -11.60 20.74
C PRO A 3 -17.31 -12.30 19.98
N PRO A 4 -17.61 -13.30 19.13
CA PRO A 4 -16.63 -14.15 18.49
C PRO A 4 -15.89 -13.42 17.36
N SER A 5 -14.57 -13.66 17.30
CA SER A 5 -13.66 -13.21 16.27
C SER A 5 -14.10 -13.64 14.87
N SER A 6 -14.46 -12.67 14.03
CA SER A 6 -14.69 -12.87 12.60
C SER A 6 -13.37 -13.21 11.89
N ARG A 7 -13.35 -14.38 11.23
CA ARG A 7 -12.26 -14.84 10.35
C ARG A 7 -11.88 -13.76 9.34
N ALA A 8 -10.63 -13.29 9.41
CA ALA A 8 -10.03 -12.50 8.36
C ALA A 8 -9.89 -13.36 7.08
N SER A 9 -10.57 -12.92 6.03
CA SER A 9 -10.60 -13.53 4.70
C SER A 9 -9.19 -13.66 4.12
N ARG A 10 -8.85 -14.85 3.58
CA ARG A 10 -7.60 -15.13 2.88
C ARG A 10 -7.51 -14.29 1.60
N SER A 11 -6.81 -13.16 1.64
CA SER A 11 -6.44 -12.43 0.43
C SER A 11 -5.17 -13.06 -0.17
N HIS A 12 -5.33 -13.79 -1.27
CA HIS A 12 -4.23 -14.28 -2.10
C HIS A 12 -3.54 -13.08 -2.77
N TRP A 13 -2.22 -12.98 -2.66
CA TRP A 13 -1.42 -11.92 -3.27
C TRP A 13 -0.67 -12.51 -4.47
N PRO A 14 -0.89 -12.03 -5.71
CA PRO A 14 -0.07 -12.47 -6.82
C PRO A 14 1.33 -11.87 -6.69
N GLY A 15 2.32 -12.76 -6.60
CA GLY A 15 3.72 -12.44 -6.79
C GLY A 15 3.99 -12.00 -8.24
N GLN A 16 5.05 -11.19 -8.38
CA GLN A 16 5.68 -10.77 -9.63
C GLN A 16 4.82 -9.92 -10.57
N VAL A 17 4.87 -8.59 -10.37
CA VAL A 17 4.55 -7.65 -11.44
C VAL A 17 5.68 -7.72 -12.47
N THR A 18 5.38 -8.36 -13.59
CA THR A 18 6.23 -8.44 -14.78
C THR A 18 6.44 -7.06 -15.42
N HIS A 19 7.60 -6.90 -16.03
CA HIS A 19 8.13 -5.71 -16.70
C HIS A 19 7.12 -5.00 -17.63
N SER A 20 6.48 -3.94 -17.15
CA SER A 20 5.87 -2.84 -17.94
C SER A 20 5.67 -1.64 -17.02
N SER A 21 6.76 -0.92 -16.72
CA SER A 21 6.76 0.12 -15.66
C SER A 21 6.01 1.39 -16.04
N CYS A 22 4.82 1.56 -15.51
CA CYS A 22 4.09 2.82 -15.47
C CYS A 22 4.79 3.89 -14.58
N LYS A 23 4.71 5.17 -14.97
CA LYS A 23 5.35 6.31 -14.27
C LYS A 23 4.84 6.50 -12.85
N LEU A 24 3.52 6.39 -12.64
CA LEU A 24 2.89 6.38 -11.31
C LEU A 24 3.57 5.31 -10.45
N GLN A 25 3.51 4.06 -10.90
CA GLN A 25 3.90 2.90 -10.11
C GLN A 25 5.36 2.98 -9.63
N ARG A 26 6.29 3.56 -10.40
CA ARG A 26 7.69 3.77 -9.97
C ARG A 26 7.83 4.79 -8.82
N ARG A 27 7.12 5.92 -8.87
CA ARG A 27 7.17 6.96 -7.82
C ARG A 27 6.46 6.50 -6.54
N TYR A 28 5.28 5.91 -6.66
CA TYR A 28 4.52 5.44 -5.49
C TYR A 28 5.15 4.21 -4.85
N LEU A 29 5.73 3.28 -5.61
CA LEU A 29 6.53 2.19 -5.01
C LEU A 29 7.85 2.67 -4.43
N ALA A 30 8.36 3.86 -4.81
CA ALA A 30 9.53 4.48 -4.18
C ALA A 30 9.18 5.11 -2.82
N GLY A 31 8.05 5.83 -2.72
CA GLY A 31 7.52 6.36 -1.46
C GLY A 31 6.93 5.28 -0.53
N PHE A 32 6.38 4.22 -1.12
CA PHE A 32 5.83 3.03 -0.44
C PHE A 32 6.81 1.85 -0.50
N ARG A 33 8.13 2.09 -0.46
CA ARG A 33 9.07 1.02 -0.04
C ARG A 33 8.89 0.76 1.46
N GLY A 34 7.67 0.34 1.83
CA GLY A 34 7.39 -0.38 3.06
C GLY A 34 8.15 -1.71 3.13
N ARG A 35 8.93 -2.07 2.09
CA ARG A 35 10.05 -3.01 2.22
C ARG A 35 11.13 -2.38 3.07
N TRP A 36 11.04 -2.66 4.35
CA TRP A 36 12.11 -2.37 5.27
C TRP A 36 13.09 -3.54 5.26
N PRO A 37 14.32 -3.37 4.73
CA PRO A 37 15.38 -4.34 4.94
C PRO A 37 15.88 -4.20 6.39
N LEU A 38 15.00 -4.47 7.36
CA LEU A 38 15.32 -4.42 8.80
C LEU A 38 16.32 -5.49 9.22
N LEU A 39 16.44 -6.53 8.40
CA LEU A 39 16.84 -7.83 8.90
C LEU A 39 18.20 -8.31 8.44
N THR A 40 18.98 -7.44 7.79
CA THR A 40 20.43 -7.68 7.72
C THR A 40 21.11 -7.49 9.08
N ARG A 41 20.45 -6.84 10.08
CA ARG A 41 21.04 -6.58 11.41
C ARG A 41 20.22 -7.00 12.63
N ALA A 42 18.90 -7.20 12.54
CA ALA A 42 18.10 -7.62 13.69
C ALA A 42 18.34 -9.11 14.04
N LEU A 43 18.68 -9.39 15.30
CA LEU A 43 18.91 -10.74 15.80
C LEU A 43 17.61 -11.53 15.84
N LYS A 44 17.66 -12.86 15.66
CA LYS A 44 16.47 -13.72 15.75
C LYS A 44 15.75 -13.64 17.12
N SER A 45 16.47 -13.29 18.18
CA SER A 45 15.94 -13.05 19.53
C SER A 45 15.21 -11.72 19.69
N THR A 46 15.28 -10.82 18.71
CA THR A 46 14.60 -9.51 18.76
C THR A 46 13.09 -9.71 18.81
N LYS A 47 12.40 -9.01 19.71
CA LYS A 47 10.93 -8.99 19.80
C LYS A 47 10.32 -8.21 18.63
N GLY A 48 9.15 -8.63 18.18
CA GLY A 48 8.39 -7.95 17.14
C GLY A 48 8.07 -6.50 17.49
N SER A 49 7.78 -6.21 18.77
CA SER A 49 7.56 -4.84 19.26
C SER A 49 8.75 -3.91 19.00
N VAL A 50 9.98 -4.38 19.23
CA VAL A 50 11.20 -3.58 19.00
C VAL A 50 11.35 -3.21 17.52
N VAL A 51 10.99 -4.14 16.64
CA VAL A 51 11.04 -3.94 15.19
C VAL A 51 9.95 -2.97 14.74
N LEU A 52 8.73 -3.12 15.25
CA LEU A 52 7.61 -2.19 15.01
C LEU A 52 7.97 -0.77 15.46
N ASP A 53 8.44 -0.61 16.70
CA ASP A 53 8.78 0.69 17.26
C ASP A 53 9.88 1.39 16.45
N HIS A 54 10.86 0.63 15.94
CA HIS A 54 11.90 1.19 15.07
C HIS A 54 11.31 1.77 13.78
N VAL A 55 10.37 1.06 13.14
CA VAL A 55 9.70 1.54 11.92
C VAL A 55 8.80 2.73 12.23
N PHE A 56 7.99 2.65 13.28
CA PHE A 56 7.08 3.73 13.66
C PHE A 56 7.83 5.02 13.99
N ARG A 57 8.96 4.93 14.72
CA ARG A 57 9.83 6.10 14.97
C ARG A 57 10.47 6.64 13.70
N HIS A 58 10.89 5.77 12.77
CA HIS A 58 11.50 6.23 11.52
C HIS A 58 10.50 6.99 10.62
N ILE A 59 9.24 6.55 10.59
CA ILE A 59 8.17 7.21 9.83
C ILE A 59 7.57 8.40 10.61
N ASN A 60 7.93 8.56 11.88
CA ASN A 60 7.34 9.55 12.79
C ASN A 60 5.83 9.36 12.99
N LEU A 61 5.40 8.11 13.17
CA LEU A 61 4.00 7.75 13.41
C LEU A 61 3.66 7.83 14.90
N VAL A 62 2.59 8.57 15.21
CA VAL A 62 2.01 8.68 16.56
C VAL A 62 0.80 7.74 16.69
N GLU A 63 -0.09 7.71 15.68
CA GLU A 63 -1.30 6.87 15.66
C GLU A 63 -0.97 5.42 15.23
N ILE A 64 -0.14 4.74 16.01
CA ILE A 64 0.44 3.43 15.64
C ILE A 64 -0.56 2.26 15.62
N ASP A 65 -1.71 2.40 16.27
CA ASP A 65 -2.70 1.32 16.44
C ASP A 65 -3.30 0.82 15.12
N TYR A 66 -3.26 1.64 14.07
CA TYR A 66 -3.76 1.28 12.74
C TYR A 66 -2.76 0.43 11.93
N PHE A 67 -1.48 0.43 12.32
CA PHE A 67 -0.40 -0.06 11.47
C PHE A 67 0.22 -1.35 11.99
N GLY A 68 0.91 -2.05 11.09
CA GLY A 68 1.71 -3.20 11.44
C GLY A 68 2.76 -3.53 10.39
N LEU A 69 3.55 -4.55 10.70
CA LEU A 69 4.48 -5.17 9.78
C LEU A 69 3.95 -6.54 9.39
N ARG A 70 3.92 -6.83 8.09
CA ARG A 70 3.56 -8.14 7.55
C ARG A 70 4.74 -8.76 6.83
N TYR A 71 4.76 -10.07 6.72
CA TYR A 71 5.74 -10.82 5.96
C TYR A 71 5.05 -11.93 5.16
N CYS A 72 5.74 -12.44 4.15
CA CYS A 72 5.23 -13.53 3.33
C CYS A 72 6.08 -14.78 3.57
N ASP A 73 5.44 -15.95 3.56
CA ASP A 73 6.15 -17.22 3.47
C ASP A 73 6.57 -17.54 2.01
N ARG A 74 7.16 -18.73 1.81
CA ARG A 74 7.59 -19.22 0.48
C ARG A 74 6.43 -19.45 -0.49
N SER A 75 5.21 -19.58 0.02
CA SER A 75 3.98 -19.75 -0.76
C SER A 75 3.22 -18.44 -0.95
N HIS A 76 3.86 -17.30 -0.66
CA HIS A 76 3.27 -15.96 -0.72
C HIS A 76 2.08 -15.73 0.23
N GLN A 77 1.88 -16.60 1.22
CA GLN A 77 0.88 -16.37 2.26
C GLN A 77 1.39 -15.28 3.19
N THR A 78 0.52 -14.32 3.50
CA THR A 78 0.87 -13.16 4.32
C THR A 78 0.53 -13.41 5.79
N TYR A 79 1.42 -12.97 6.68
CA TYR A 79 1.27 -13.01 8.13
C TYR A 79 1.63 -11.66 8.74
N TRP A 80 0.95 -11.30 9.83
CA TRP A 80 1.31 -10.14 10.63
C TRP A 80 2.39 -10.51 11.64
N LEU A 81 3.34 -9.61 11.85
CA LEU A 81 4.31 -9.69 12.91
C LEU A 81 3.60 -9.51 14.26
N ASP A 82 3.78 -10.47 15.14
CA ASP A 82 3.23 -10.44 16.49
C ASP A 82 4.21 -9.67 17.41
N PRO A 83 3.78 -8.56 18.04
CA PRO A 83 4.65 -7.75 18.88
C PRO A 83 5.15 -8.51 20.13
N ALA A 84 4.40 -9.51 20.61
CA ALA A 84 4.75 -10.27 21.80
C ALA A 84 5.84 -11.32 21.54
N LYS A 85 5.97 -11.78 20.29
CA LYS A 85 6.88 -12.85 19.88
C LYS A 85 8.21 -12.30 19.39
N THR A 86 9.26 -13.09 19.56
CA THR A 86 10.55 -12.88 18.90
C THR A 86 10.48 -13.24 17.42
N LEU A 87 11.43 -12.74 16.63
CA LEU A 87 11.53 -13.09 15.21
C LEU A 87 11.74 -14.59 15.00
N ALA A 88 12.47 -15.27 15.91
CA ALA A 88 12.68 -16.72 15.89
C ALA A 88 11.38 -17.53 15.98
N GLU A 89 10.38 -17.03 16.71
CA GLU A 89 9.10 -17.69 16.91
C GLU A 89 8.16 -17.57 15.69
N HIS A 90 8.48 -16.66 14.77
CA HIS A 90 7.80 -16.55 13.47
C HIS A 90 8.39 -17.55 12.49
N LYS A 91 8.07 -18.84 12.66
CA LYS A 91 8.64 -19.95 11.85
C LYS A 91 8.57 -19.69 10.35
N GLU A 92 7.43 -19.20 9.86
CA GLU A 92 7.25 -18.88 8.44
C GLU A 92 8.21 -17.80 7.93
N LEU A 93 8.51 -16.80 8.76
CA LEU A 93 9.54 -15.79 8.46
C LEU A 93 10.93 -16.42 8.45
N ILE A 94 11.26 -17.23 9.46
CA ILE A 94 12.57 -17.88 9.55
C ILE A 94 12.80 -18.82 8.36
N ASN A 95 11.75 -19.53 7.93
CA ASN A 95 11.77 -20.46 6.81
C ASN A 95 12.03 -19.77 5.46
N THR A 96 11.67 -18.50 5.27
CA THR A 96 12.01 -17.79 4.01
C THR A 96 13.51 -17.53 3.88
N GLY A 97 14.25 -17.56 4.99
CA GLY A 97 15.68 -17.23 5.02
C GLY A 97 15.97 -15.74 4.87
N PRO A 98 17.19 -15.31 5.24
CA PRO A 98 17.62 -13.92 5.06
C PRO A 98 17.92 -13.60 3.57
N PRO A 99 17.81 -12.31 3.16
CA PRO A 99 17.34 -11.19 3.95
C PRO A 99 15.82 -11.27 4.17
N TYR A 100 15.41 -11.21 5.43
CA TYR A 100 14.00 -11.23 5.75
C TYR A 100 13.37 -9.90 5.30
N THR A 101 12.21 -9.98 4.68
CA THR A 101 11.52 -8.81 4.12
C THR A 101 10.23 -8.59 4.90
N LEU A 102 10.12 -7.44 5.55
CA LEU A 102 8.90 -6.98 6.19
C LEU A 102 8.26 -5.88 5.34
N TYR A 103 6.94 -5.85 5.36
CA TYR A 103 6.11 -4.88 4.67
C TYR A 103 5.31 -4.09 5.69
N PHE A 104 5.55 -2.78 5.76
CA PHE A 104 4.66 -1.88 6.50
C PHE A 104 3.29 -1.80 5.81
N GLY A 105 2.22 -1.74 6.60
CA GLY A 105 0.86 -1.59 6.08
C GLY A 105 -0.19 -1.42 7.16
N ILE A 106 -1.43 -1.22 6.72
CA ILE A 106 -2.57 -0.98 7.61
C ILE A 106 -3.17 -2.31 8.05
N LYS A 107 -3.29 -2.48 9.36
CA LYS A 107 -3.90 -3.64 10.00
C LYS A 107 -5.38 -3.41 10.27
N PHE A 108 -5.74 -2.19 10.68
CA PHE A 108 -7.10 -1.79 10.98
C PHE A 108 -7.40 -0.48 10.27
N TYR A 109 -8.45 -0.45 9.47
CA TYR A 109 -8.93 0.77 8.84
C TYR A 109 -9.77 1.55 9.83
N ALA A 110 -9.61 2.88 9.88
CA ALA A 110 -10.53 3.75 10.59
C ALA A 110 -11.91 3.69 9.93
N GLU A 111 -12.97 3.65 10.74
CA GLU A 111 -14.36 3.67 10.26
C GLU A 111 -14.67 4.98 9.52
N ASP A 112 -14.11 6.09 10.00
CA ASP A 112 -14.18 7.41 9.39
C ASP A 112 -12.77 8.00 9.22
N PRO A 113 -12.31 8.26 7.98
CA PRO A 113 -11.02 8.92 7.72
C PRO A 113 -10.86 10.29 8.38
N CYS A 114 -11.95 10.99 8.69
CA CYS A 114 -11.92 12.27 9.40
C CYS A 114 -11.44 12.14 10.86
N ASN A 115 -11.44 10.93 11.42
CA ASN A 115 -10.89 10.67 12.75
C ASN A 115 -9.36 10.61 12.79
N LEU A 116 -8.70 10.52 11.63
CA LEU A 116 -7.24 10.51 11.54
C LEU A 116 -6.71 11.93 11.77
N LYS A 117 -6.01 12.13 12.88
CA LYS A 117 -5.57 13.46 13.30
C LYS A 117 -4.31 13.89 12.58
N GLU A 118 -3.36 12.97 12.46
CA GLU A 118 -2.05 13.25 11.92
C GLU A 118 -2.03 13.20 10.40
N GLU A 119 -1.37 14.17 9.78
CA GLU A 119 -1.21 14.23 8.32
C GLU A 119 -0.46 13.00 7.80
N ILE A 120 0.58 12.56 8.51
CA ILE A 120 1.34 11.35 8.14
C ILE A 120 0.46 10.11 8.17
N THR A 121 -0.46 9.98 9.14
CA THR A 121 -1.40 8.85 9.22
C THR A 121 -2.34 8.88 8.02
N ARG A 122 -2.96 10.03 7.73
CA ARG A 122 -3.82 10.21 6.55
C ARG A 122 -3.08 9.86 5.26
N TYR A 123 -1.83 10.28 5.13
CA TYR A 123 -1.01 9.98 3.96
C TYR A 123 -0.73 8.48 3.82
N GLN A 124 -0.38 7.77 4.90
CA GLN A 124 -0.19 6.31 4.84
C GLN A 124 -1.49 5.57 4.50
N PHE A 125 -2.64 6.03 5.01
CA PHE A 125 -3.97 5.55 4.61
C PHE A 125 -4.24 5.72 3.13
N PHE A 126 -4.01 6.93 2.61
CA PHE A 126 -4.14 7.21 1.18
C PHE A 126 -3.27 6.28 0.33
N LEU A 127 -2.00 6.09 0.69
CA LEU A 127 -1.09 5.22 -0.06
C LEU A 127 -1.54 3.76 -0.05
N GLN A 128 -2.00 3.24 1.10
CA GLN A 128 -2.50 1.86 1.19
C GLN A 128 -3.77 1.66 0.35
N VAL A 129 -4.74 2.57 0.45
CA VAL A 129 -6.00 2.50 -0.33
C VAL A 129 -5.69 2.55 -1.83
N LYS A 130 -4.83 3.48 -2.25
CA LYS A 130 -4.38 3.60 -3.64
C LYS A 130 -3.75 2.30 -4.14
N GLN A 131 -2.90 1.69 -3.31
CA GLN A 131 -2.26 0.42 -3.66
C GLN A 131 -3.28 -0.72 -3.76
N ASP A 132 -4.24 -0.79 -2.83
CA ASP A 132 -5.26 -1.83 -2.79
C ASP A 132 -6.23 -1.72 -3.99
N VAL A 133 -6.56 -0.51 -4.45
CA VAL A 133 -7.30 -0.29 -5.71
C VAL A 133 -6.48 -0.76 -6.91
N LEU A 134 -5.21 -0.35 -7.01
CA LEU A 134 -4.33 -0.73 -8.12
C LEU A 134 -4.13 -2.25 -8.22
N GLN A 135 -4.13 -2.96 -7.09
CA GLN A 135 -3.96 -4.41 -7.05
C GLN A 135 -5.29 -5.18 -7.15
N GLY A 136 -6.43 -4.47 -7.22
CA GLY A 136 -7.75 -5.09 -7.24
C GLY A 136 -8.18 -5.73 -5.91
N ARG A 137 -7.50 -5.41 -4.81
CA ARG A 137 -7.88 -5.86 -3.46
C ARG A 137 -9.07 -5.07 -2.91
N LEU A 138 -9.19 -3.82 -3.33
CA LEU A 138 -10.33 -2.96 -3.03
C LEU A 138 -11.14 -2.75 -4.31
N PRO A 139 -12.33 -3.36 -4.44
CA PRO A 139 -13.23 -3.09 -5.54
C PRO A 139 -13.56 -1.60 -5.60
N CYS A 140 -13.29 -0.98 -6.74
CA CYS A 140 -13.51 0.44 -6.95
C CYS A 140 -14.42 0.64 -8.16
N PRO A 141 -15.63 1.21 -7.99
CA PRO A 141 -16.51 1.55 -9.11
C PRO A 141 -15.80 2.47 -10.11
N VAL A 142 -16.07 2.29 -11.41
CA VAL A 142 -15.36 3.00 -12.49
C VAL A 142 -15.46 4.52 -12.35
N ASN A 143 -16.61 5.05 -11.95
CA ASN A 143 -16.81 6.48 -11.70
C ASN A 143 -15.91 7.02 -10.57
N VAL A 144 -15.78 6.25 -9.48
CA VAL A 144 -14.90 6.62 -8.35
C VAL A 144 -13.44 6.49 -8.76
N ALA A 145 -13.07 5.41 -9.45
CA ALA A 145 -11.72 5.22 -9.98
C ALA A 145 -11.31 6.34 -10.94
N ALA A 146 -12.24 6.83 -11.77
CA ALA A 146 -12.00 7.94 -12.68
C ALA A 146 -11.72 9.24 -11.93
N GLN A 147 -12.51 9.55 -10.90
CA GLN A 147 -12.27 10.72 -10.04
C GLN A 147 -10.92 10.64 -9.33
N LEU A 148 -10.62 9.50 -8.69
CA LEU A 148 -9.35 9.28 -8.01
C LEU A 148 -8.15 9.36 -8.97
N GLY A 149 -8.30 8.80 -10.17
CA GLY A 149 -7.30 8.88 -11.23
C GLY A 149 -7.06 10.32 -11.67
N ALA A 150 -8.12 11.11 -11.85
CA ALA A 150 -8.00 12.52 -12.23
C ALA A 150 -7.29 13.35 -11.16
N TYR A 151 -7.63 13.19 -9.88
CA TYR A 151 -6.91 13.87 -8.79
C TYR A 151 -5.46 13.42 -8.69
N ALA A 152 -5.16 12.15 -8.93
CA ALA A 152 -3.79 11.65 -8.96
C ALA A 152 -2.99 12.26 -10.13
N ILE A 153 -3.59 12.37 -11.31
CA ILE A 153 -2.99 13.05 -12.47
C ILE A 153 -2.75 14.53 -12.16
N GLN A 154 -3.75 15.24 -11.63
CA GLN A 154 -3.66 16.64 -11.24
C GLN A 154 -2.49 16.87 -10.27
N SER A 155 -2.31 15.96 -9.30
CA SER A 155 -1.18 16.05 -8.36
C SER A 155 0.20 15.84 -8.98
N GLU A 156 0.29 15.10 -10.10
CA GLU A 156 1.55 14.77 -10.76
C GLU A 156 1.91 15.74 -11.89
N LEU A 157 0.92 16.20 -12.64
CA LEU A 157 1.09 17.00 -13.85
C LEU A 157 0.70 18.48 -13.65
N GLY A 158 -0.04 18.80 -12.59
CA GLY A 158 -0.69 20.09 -12.44
C GLY A 158 -1.86 20.25 -13.41
N ASP A 159 -2.35 21.49 -13.55
CA ASP A 159 -3.52 21.82 -14.36
C ASP A 159 -3.38 21.36 -15.83
N TYR A 160 -4.51 21.04 -16.44
CA TYR A 160 -4.53 20.61 -17.84
C TYR A 160 -4.04 21.71 -18.80
N ASP A 161 -2.95 21.42 -19.51
CA ASP A 161 -2.41 22.22 -20.62
C ASP A 161 -2.50 21.45 -21.96
N PRO A 162 -3.27 21.93 -22.97
CA PRO A 162 -3.44 21.23 -24.25
C PRO A 162 -2.16 21.12 -25.08
N TYR A 163 -1.12 21.93 -24.80
CA TYR A 163 0.17 21.83 -25.49
C TYR A 163 1.11 20.81 -24.85
N LYS A 164 0.88 20.44 -23.58
CA LYS A 164 1.68 19.44 -22.85
C LYS A 164 1.01 18.08 -22.78
N HIS A 165 -0.32 18.06 -22.66
CA HIS A 165 -1.11 16.86 -22.48
C HIS A 165 -1.67 16.35 -23.80
N THR A 166 -0.79 15.70 -24.57
CA THR A 166 -1.16 15.01 -25.81
C THR A 166 -1.99 13.76 -25.53
N ALA A 167 -2.74 13.29 -26.54
CA ALA A 167 -3.56 12.09 -26.43
C ALA A 167 -2.80 10.90 -25.81
N GLY A 168 -3.44 10.19 -24.87
CA GLY A 168 -2.86 9.03 -24.20
C GLY A 168 -1.91 9.34 -23.04
N TYR A 169 -1.80 10.59 -22.59
CA TYR A 169 -0.96 10.93 -21.43
C TYR A 169 -1.39 10.21 -20.14
N VAL A 170 -2.69 9.91 -20.00
CA VAL A 170 -3.23 9.13 -18.86
C VAL A 170 -2.75 7.67 -18.92
N SER A 171 -2.55 7.10 -20.11
CA SER A 171 -2.12 5.71 -20.31
C SER A 171 -0.70 5.44 -19.80
N GLU A 172 0.10 6.49 -19.55
CA GLU A 172 1.39 6.38 -18.87
C GLU A 172 1.26 6.06 -17.36
N TYR A 173 0.04 6.18 -16.84
CA TYR A 173 -0.35 5.98 -15.44
C TYR A 173 -1.26 4.76 -15.29
N ARG A 174 -1.17 4.08 -14.15
CA ARG A 174 -1.95 2.88 -13.83
C ARG A 174 -2.63 3.06 -12.48
N PHE A 175 -3.95 3.00 -12.50
CA PHE A 175 -4.82 3.27 -11.35
C PHE A 175 -5.53 2.00 -10.87
N VAL A 176 -5.79 1.07 -11.78
CA VAL A 176 -6.49 -0.21 -11.55
C VAL A 176 -5.75 -1.33 -12.30
N PRO A 177 -5.94 -2.62 -11.93
CA PRO A 177 -5.16 -3.72 -12.53
C PRO A 177 -5.51 -3.99 -13.99
N ASP A 178 -6.79 -3.88 -14.37
CA ASP A 178 -7.31 -4.03 -15.74
C ASP A 178 -7.80 -2.68 -16.25
N GLN A 179 -6.87 -1.75 -16.50
CA GLN A 179 -7.19 -0.39 -16.92
C GLN A 179 -7.62 -0.38 -18.39
N LYS A 180 -8.88 0.01 -18.62
CA LYS A 180 -9.50 0.09 -19.94
C LYS A 180 -9.49 1.52 -20.47
N GLU A 181 -9.56 1.66 -21.79
CA GLU A 181 -9.62 2.95 -22.50
C GLU A 181 -10.76 3.83 -21.98
N GLU A 182 -11.93 3.25 -21.73
CA GLU A 182 -13.10 3.94 -21.14
C GLU A 182 -12.79 4.67 -19.83
N LEU A 183 -11.93 4.07 -18.98
CA LEU A 183 -11.50 4.68 -17.72
C LEU A 183 -10.47 5.78 -17.98
N GLU A 184 -9.55 5.59 -18.91
CA GLU A 184 -8.54 6.59 -19.28
C GLU A 184 -9.20 7.86 -19.83
N GLU A 185 -10.18 7.71 -20.72
CA GLU A 185 -11.00 8.82 -21.25
C GLU A 185 -11.78 9.54 -20.14
N ALA A 186 -12.35 8.78 -19.19
CA ALA A 186 -13.08 9.35 -18.08
C ALA A 186 -12.15 10.17 -17.15
N ILE A 187 -10.95 9.67 -16.88
CA ILE A 187 -9.92 10.39 -16.10
C ILE A 187 -9.52 11.67 -16.82
N GLU A 188 -9.20 11.60 -18.10
CA GLU A 188 -8.81 12.77 -18.90
C GLU A 188 -9.91 13.83 -18.91
N ARG A 189 -11.17 13.42 -19.10
CA ARG A 189 -12.32 14.33 -19.09
C ARG A 189 -12.49 15.04 -17.76
N ILE A 190 -12.27 14.36 -16.63
CA ILE A 190 -12.36 14.98 -15.30
C ILE A 190 -11.15 15.89 -15.06
N HIS A 191 -9.94 15.47 -15.41
CA HIS A 191 -8.72 16.27 -15.22
C HIS A 191 -8.80 17.64 -15.92
N LYS A 192 -9.44 17.72 -17.09
CA LYS A 192 -9.71 18.99 -17.80
C LYS A 192 -10.62 19.96 -17.03
N THR A 193 -11.24 19.53 -15.93
CA THR A 193 -12.16 20.33 -15.10
C THR A 193 -11.63 20.61 -13.70
N LEU A 194 -10.47 20.07 -13.34
CA LEU A 194 -9.77 20.31 -12.07
C LEU A 194 -8.86 21.53 -12.19
#